data_AF-A0A016WZC1-F1
#
_entry.id   AF-A0A016WZC1-F1
#
_cell.length_a   1.000
_cell.length_b   1.000
_cell.length_c   1.000
_cell.angle_alpha   90.00
_cell.angle_beta   90.00
_cell.angle_gamma   90.00
#
_symmetry.space_group_name_H-M   'P 1'
#
loop_
_entity.id
_entity.type
_entity.pdbx_description
1 polymer ?
#
loop_
_entity_poly.entity_id
_entity_poly.type
_entity_poly.pdbx_seq_one_letter_code
_entity_poly.pdbx_strand_id
1 'polypeptide(L)'
;MEFSMLTLLHLCIITVVIIFFNCVGVFGNINVVVAVFRAPTLRTKAGYLMAILCILQSICLLSYLVNLRIYWGQVQIAVLKVKA
;
A
#
# COMPACT_ATOMS: atom_id res chain seq x y z
N MET A 1 27.47 4.80 -9.53
CA MET A 1 26.73 5.76 -8.68
C MET A 1 25.35 6.06 -9.25
N GLU A 2 25.20 6.34 -10.55
CA GLU A 2 23.89 6.60 -11.20
C GLU A 2 22.86 5.47 -11.07
N PHE A 3 23.27 4.21 -11.21
CA PHE A 3 22.35 3.07 -11.08
C PHE A 3 21.70 2.99 -9.69
N SER A 4 22.42 3.39 -8.64
CA SER A 4 21.93 3.39 -7.26
C SER A 4 20.92 4.51 -7.01
N MET A 5 21.13 5.70 -7.61
CA MET A 5 20.19 6.83 -7.51
C MET A 5 18.87 6.54 -8.22
N LEU A 6 18.90 5.87 -9.38
CA LEU A 6 17.70 5.48 -10.11
C LEU A 6 16.84 4.49 -9.30
N THR A 7 17.47 3.49 -8.66
CA THR A 7 16.75 2.53 -7.82
C THR A 7 16.11 3.20 -6.61
N LEU A 8 16.79 4.17 -5.99
CA LEU A 8 16.31 4.91 -4.84
C LEU A 8 15.12 5.82 -5.19
N LEU A 9 15.19 6.47 -6.35
CA LEU A 9 14.10 7.28 -6.90
C LEU A 9 12.88 6.41 -7.21
N HIS A 10 13.08 5.25 -7.85
CA HIS A 10 12.02 4.31 -8.15
C HIS A 10 11.34 3.77 -6.88
N LEU A 11 12.13 3.43 -5.86
CA LEU A 11 11.64 2.99 -4.56
C LEU A 11 10.80 4.08 -3.88
N CYS A 12 11.25 5.34 -3.95
CA CYS A 12 10.55 6.48 -3.38
C CYS A 12 9.19 6.73 -4.07
N ILE A 13 9.16 6.69 -5.41
CA ILE A 13 7.91 6.82 -6.18
C ILE A 13 6.93 5.71 -5.81
N ILE A 14 7.37 4.46 -5.81
CA ILE A 14 6.54 3.31 -5.44
C ILE A 14 5.98 3.49 -4.02
N THR A 15 6.79 3.95 -3.08
CA THR A 15 6.37 4.20 -1.69
C THR A 15 5.27 5.25 -1.60
N VAL A 16 5.44 6.39 -2.28
CA VAL A 16 4.46 7.49 -2.26
C VAL A 16 3.14 7.04 -2.90
N VAL A 17 3.22 6.34 -4.04
CA VAL A 17 2.04 5.80 -4.73
C VAL A 17 1.29 4.81 -3.83
N ILE A 18 2.01 3.91 -3.14
CA ILE A 18 1.41 2.94 -2.23
C ILE A 18 0.72 3.64 -1.05
N ILE A 19 1.35 4.64 -0.42
CA ILE A 19 0.74 5.39 0.68
C ILE A 19 -0.53 6.12 0.21
N PHE A 20 -0.47 6.76 -0.96
CA PHE A 20 -1.61 7.45 -1.54
C PHE A 20 -2.77 6.49 -1.83
N PHE A 21 -2.49 5.35 -2.47
CA PHE A 21 -3.49 4.31 -2.70
C PHE A 21 -4.02 3.68 -1.41
N ASN A 22 -3.21 3.61 -0.34
CA ASN A 22 -3.66 3.13 0.96
C ASN A 22 -4.69 4.09 1.56
N CYS A 23 -4.39 5.40 1.60
CA CYS A 23 -5.30 6.40 2.13
C CYS A 23 -6.61 6.48 1.31
N VAL A 24 -6.50 6.57 -0.02
CA VAL A 24 -7.66 6.61 -0.91
C VAL A 24 -8.44 5.31 -0.86
N GLY A 25 -7.75 4.17 -0.79
CA GLY A 25 -8.36 2.84 -0.68
C GLY A 25 -9.11 2.65 0.64
N VAL A 26 -8.53 3.03 1.78
CA VAL A 26 -9.21 2.97 3.09
C VAL A 26 -10.45 3.85 3.10
N PHE A 27 -10.36 5.08 2.59
CA PHE A 27 -11.52 5.97 2.47
C PHE A 27 -12.61 5.40 1.57
N GLY A 28 -12.24 4.88 0.39
CA GLY A 28 -13.17 4.25 -0.54
C GLY A 28 -13.82 3.00 0.03
N ASN A 29 -13.06 2.16 0.73
CA ASN A 29 -13.53 0.92 1.33
C ASN A 29 -14.52 1.18 2.47
N ILE A 30 -14.22 2.15 3.34
CA ILE A 30 -15.15 2.56 4.40
C ILE A 30 -16.46 3.08 3.79
N ASN A 31 -16.38 3.90 2.75
CA ASN A 31 -17.57 4.42 2.08
C ASN A 31 -18.42 3.32 1.42
N VAL A 32 -17.78 2.33 0.78
CA VAL A 32 -18.48 1.18 0.19
C VAL A 32 -19.12 0.31 1.26
N VAL A 33 -18.42 0.03 2.37
CA VAL A 33 -18.97 -0.73 3.50
C VAL A 33 -20.17 0.00 4.10
N VAL A 34 -20.07 1.31 4.32
CA VAL A 34 -21.18 2.14 4.82
C VAL A 34 -22.34 2.15 3.82
N ALA A 35 -22.08 2.28 2.52
CA ALA A 35 -23.11 2.25 1.48
C ALA A 35 -23.83 0.90 1.42
N VAL A 36 -23.10 -0.22 1.51
CA VAL A 36 -23.66 -1.58 1.54
C VAL A 36 -24.44 -1.84 2.83
N PHE A 37 -24.00 -1.31 3.97
CA PHE A 37 -24.75 -1.41 5.23
C PHE A 37 -26.03 -0.56 5.22
N ARG A 38 -25.99 0.61 4.60
CA ARG A 38 -27.12 1.56 4.56
C ARG A 38 -28.16 1.20 3.50
N ALA A 39 -27.75 0.58 2.39
CA ALA A 39 -28.65 0.18 1.31
C ALA A 39 -28.81 -1.35 1.27
N PRO A 40 -29.91 -1.91 1.81
CA PRO A 40 -30.16 -3.36 1.79
C PRO A 40 -30.30 -3.94 0.37
N THR A 41 -30.58 -3.09 -0.62
CA THR A 41 -30.62 -3.43 -2.05
C THR A 41 -29.24 -3.72 -2.66
N LEU A 42 -28.16 -3.24 -2.03
CA LEU A 42 -26.78 -3.46 -2.49
C LEU A 42 -26.09 -4.63 -1.77
N ARG A 43 -26.76 -5.30 -0.81
CA ARG A 43 -26.32 -6.56 -0.18
C ARG A 43 -26.44 -7.75 -1.16
N THR A 44 -25.87 -7.61 -2.34
CA THR A 44 -25.75 -8.66 -3.33
C THR A 44 -24.41 -9.37 -3.17
N LYS A 45 -24.26 -10.56 -3.76
CA LYS A 45 -23.01 -11.34 -3.72
C LYS A 45 -21.81 -10.52 -4.20
N ALA A 46 -22.04 -9.58 -5.13
CA ALA A 46 -21.04 -8.65 -5.64
C ALA A 46 -20.53 -7.67 -4.57
N GLY A 47 -21.41 -7.14 -3.69
CA GLY A 47 -21.01 -6.23 -2.60
C GLY A 47 -20.09 -6.90 -1.57
N TYR A 48 -20.37 -8.16 -1.21
CA TYR A 48 -19.49 -8.96 -0.35
C TYR A 48 -18.14 -9.26 -1.02
N LEU A 49 -18.15 -9.58 -2.32
CA LEU A 49 -16.91 -9.83 -3.07
C LEU A 49 -16.04 -8.58 -3.13
N MET A 50 -16.65 -7.41 -3.30
CA MET A 50 -15.97 -6.12 -3.26
C MET A 50 -15.29 -5.88 -1.90
N ALA A 51 -15.99 -6.13 -0.79
CA ALA A 51 -15.41 -5.99 0.55
C ALA A 51 -14.22 -6.94 0.79
N ILE A 52 -14.28 -8.18 0.29
CA ILE A 52 -13.16 -9.14 0.39
C ILE A 52 -11.96 -8.68 -0.44
N LEU A 53 -12.20 -8.19 -1.66
CA LEU A 53 -11.14 -7.62 -2.51
C LEU A 53 -10.46 -6.43 -1.83
N CYS A 54 -11.22 -5.56 -1.17
CA CYS A 54 -10.71 -4.45 -0.38
C CYS A 54 -9.79 -4.89 0.77
N ILE A 55 -10.15 -5.96 1.49
CA ILE A 55 -9.33 -6.54 2.55
C ILE A 55 -8.04 -7.15 1.98
N LEU A 56 -8.15 -7.92 0.90
CA LEU A 56 -6.98 -8.49 0.21
C LEU A 56 -6.02 -7.42 -0.29
N GLN A 57 -6.55 -6.34 -0.88
CA GLN A 57 -5.76 -5.18 -1.31
C GLN A 57 -5.01 -4.54 -0.14
N SER A 58 -5.67 -4.41 1.01
CA SER A 58 -5.08 -3.84 2.23
C SER A 58 -3.94 -4.72 2.77
N ILE A 59 -4.14 -6.04 2.82
CA ILE A 59 -3.11 -7.01 3.25
C ILE A 59 -1.91 -7.00 2.29
N CYS A 60 -2.18 -6.92 0.98
CA CYS A 60 -1.14 -6.86 -0.04
C CYS A 60 -0.27 -5.60 0.13
N LEU A 61 -0.90 -4.43 0.32
CA LEU A 61 -0.18 -3.18 0.61
C LEU A 61 0.60 -3.26 1.93
N LEU A 62 0.02 -3.84 2.98
CA LEU A 62 0.69 -3.95 4.29
C LEU A 62 1.96 -4.81 4.19
N SER A 63 1.86 -5.92 3.45
CA SER A 63 2.98 -6.83 3.19
C SER A 63 4.09 -6.12 2.39
N TYR A 64 3.71 -5.30 1.40
CA TYR A 64 4.66 -4.50 0.65
C TYR A 64 5.35 -3.45 1.52
N LEU A 65 4.61 -2.80 2.42
CA LEU A 65 5.12 -1.77 3.32
C LEU A 65 6.12 -2.34 4.35
N VAL A 66 5.86 -3.54 4.86
CA VAL A 66 6.82 -4.25 5.74
C VAL A 66 8.10 -4.58 4.98
N ASN A 67 7.99 -5.14 3.77
CA ASN A 67 9.16 -5.43 2.94
C ASN A 67 9.96 -4.16 2.62
N LEU A 68 9.27 -3.08 2.27
CA LEU A 68 9.89 -1.79 1.97
C LEU A 68 10.59 -1.18 3.19
N ARG A 69 9.99 -1.27 4.39
CA ARG A 69 10.63 -0.84 5.64
C ARG A 69 11.93 -1.61 5.90
N ILE A 70 11.92 -2.94 5.70
CA ILE A 70 13.11 -3.78 5.86
C ILE A 70 14.18 -3.38 4.85
N TYR A 71 13.81 -3.20 3.57
CA TYR A 71 14.71 -2.73 2.52
C TYR A 71 15.33 -1.37 2.84
N TRP A 72 14.54 -0.42 3.33
CA TRP A 72 15.04 0.91 3.70
C TRP A 72 16.04 0.86 4.86
N GLY A 73 15.80 -0.02 5.85
CA GLY A 73 16.75 -0.27 6.94
C GLY A 73 18.10 -0.79 6.44
N GLN A 74 18.09 -1.73 5.49
CA GLN A 74 19.31 -2.26 4.88
C GLN A 74 20.05 -1.18 4.06
N VAL A 75 19.32 -0.35 3.31
CA VAL A 75 19.90 0.76 2.55
C VAL A 75 20.56 1.79 3.47
N GLN A 76 19.93 2.16 4.58
CA GLN A 76 20.53 3.09 5.56
C GLN A 76 21.85 2.57 6.14
N ILE A 77 21.91 1.28 6.48
CA ILE A 77 23.12 0.64 7.00
C ILE A 77 24.22 0.58 5.92
N ALA A 78 23.86 0.27 4.67
CA ALA A 78 24.81 0.24 3.56
C ALA A 78 25.38 1.63 3.26
N VAL A 79 24.55 2.68 3.30
CA VAL A 79 24.98 4.07 3.09
C VAL A 79 25.91 4.53 4.22
N LEU A 80 25.64 4.17 5.47
CA LEU A 80 26.53 4.45 6.61
C LEU A 80 27.90 3.78 6.47
N LYS A 81 27.95 2.53 5.97
CA LYS A 81 29.20 1.81 5.71
C LYS A 81 30.05 2.40 4.59
N VAL A 82 29.44 3.10 3.62
CA VAL A 82 30.16 3.77 2.52
C VAL A 82 30.74 5.12 2.96
N LYS A 83 30.20 5.70 4.03
CA LYS A 83 30.59 7.03 4.53
C LYS A 83 31.63 7.00 5.66
N ALA A 84 31.89 5.81 6.21
CA ALA A 84 32.93 5.52 7.20
C ALA A 84 34.18 4.94 6.53
#